data_AF-A0A923S7Z3-F1
#
_entry.id   AF-A0A923S7Z3-F1
#
_cell.length_a   1.000
_cell.length_b   1.000
_cell.length_c   1.000
_cell.angle_alpha   90.00
_cell.angle_beta   90.00
_cell.angle_gamma   90.00
#
_symmetry.space_group_name_H-M   'P 1'
#
loop_
_entity.id
_entity.type
_entity.pdbx_description
1 polymer ?
#
loop_
_entity_poly.entity_id
_entity_poly.type
_entity_poly.pdbx_seq_one_letter_code
_entity_poly.pdbx_strand_id
1 'polypeptide(L)'
;MNIVNRVAPGSNCAGKFTYEGGVLVQGRLEGSIEVTGGPLVLMPEGEIVGDINVKGEAYLFGTILEKAPGEMSEVDVNDAVFLANSLKADANITAGAIKSYEGALVNGRIRTVRRQA
;
A
#
# COMPACT_ATOMS: atom_id res chain seq x y z
N MET A 1 -13.94 8.12 -6.23
CA MET A 1 -12.69 7.97 -5.43
C MET A 1 -12.33 9.33 -4.88
N ASN A 2 -12.22 9.46 -3.55
CA ASN A 2 -11.77 10.68 -2.88
C ASN A 2 -10.25 10.57 -2.68
N ILE A 3 -9.46 11.20 -3.55
CA ILE A 3 -7.99 11.24 -3.46
C ILE A 3 -7.57 12.71 -3.56
N VAL A 4 -7.16 13.28 -2.42
CA VAL A 4 -6.76 14.69 -2.33
C VAL A 4 -5.28 14.87 -2.01
N ASN A 5 -4.58 13.81 -1.61
CA ASN A 5 -3.14 13.83 -1.35
C ASN A 5 -2.35 13.18 -2.48
N ARG A 6 -1.13 13.68 -2.71
CA ARG A 6 -0.23 13.17 -3.75
C ARG A 6 1.22 13.19 -3.30
N VAL A 7 1.90 12.06 -3.45
CA VAL A 7 3.37 11.96 -3.43
C VAL A 7 3.83 11.97 -4.88
N ALA A 8 4.36 13.10 -5.33
CA ALA A 8 4.67 13.31 -6.74
C ALA A 8 5.88 12.48 -7.22
N PRO A 9 6.00 12.20 -8.53
CA PRO A 9 7.19 11.56 -9.09
C PRO A 9 8.48 12.29 -8.68
N GLY A 10 9.52 11.53 -8.37
CA GLY A 10 10.81 12.06 -7.91
C GLY A 10 10.85 12.55 -6.46
N SER A 11 9.71 12.56 -5.74
CA SER A 11 9.68 12.84 -4.30
C SER A 11 10.24 11.66 -3.52
N ASN A 12 11.01 11.92 -2.45
CA ASN A 12 11.45 10.91 -1.49
C ASN A 12 11.09 11.40 -0.08
N CYS A 13 10.12 10.75 0.53
CA CYS A 13 9.54 11.14 1.81
C CYS A 13 9.80 10.02 2.83
N ALA A 14 10.41 10.35 3.96
CA ALA A 14 10.67 9.40 5.04
C ALA A 14 10.14 9.92 6.37
N GLY A 15 9.41 9.10 7.13
CA GLY A 15 8.88 9.48 8.44
C GLY A 15 7.52 8.86 8.78
N LYS A 16 6.68 9.63 9.47
CA LYS A 16 5.31 9.24 9.82
C LYS A 16 4.34 10.15 9.09
N PHE A 17 3.42 9.56 8.33
CA PHE A 17 2.48 10.29 7.49
C PHE A 17 1.06 9.86 7.79
N THR A 18 0.17 10.84 7.91
CA THR A 18 -1.28 10.62 8.00
C THR A 18 -1.93 11.37 6.85
N TYR A 19 -2.65 10.64 5.99
CA TYR A 19 -3.36 11.18 4.84
C TYR A 19 -4.87 11.03 5.06
N GLU A 20 -5.58 12.15 5.12
CA GLU A 20 -7.04 12.18 5.10
C GLU A 20 -7.54 12.44 3.67
N GLY A 21 -8.55 11.69 3.24
CA GLY A 21 -9.09 11.81 1.88
C GLY A 21 -8.26 11.08 0.83
N GLY A 22 -7.62 9.97 1.21
CA GLY A 22 -6.85 9.09 0.31
C GLY A 22 -5.53 9.68 -0.18
N VAL A 23 -4.68 8.84 -0.78
CA VAL A 23 -3.35 9.25 -1.29
C VAL A 23 -2.99 8.54 -2.59
N LEU A 24 -2.48 9.30 -3.56
CA LEU A 24 -1.84 8.80 -4.77
C LEU A 24 -0.31 8.84 -4.61
N VAL A 25 0.35 7.69 -4.67
CA VAL A 25 1.80 7.56 -4.52
C VAL A 25 2.45 7.27 -5.87
N GLN A 26 3.24 8.23 -6.36
CA GLN A 26 4.04 8.14 -7.58
C GLN A 26 5.54 8.33 -7.33
N GLY A 27 5.91 8.76 -6.13
CA GLY A 27 7.29 8.85 -5.67
C GLY A 27 7.61 7.74 -4.65
N ARG A 28 8.64 7.97 -3.84
CA ARG A 28 9.08 7.07 -2.78
C ARG A 28 8.56 7.54 -1.41
N LEU A 29 7.95 6.63 -0.67
CA LEU A 29 7.41 6.86 0.66
C LEU A 29 7.91 5.79 1.64
N GLU A 30 8.60 6.20 2.69
CA GLU A 30 9.22 5.30 3.67
C GLU A 30 8.78 5.63 5.10
N GLY A 31 8.41 4.59 5.87
CA GLY A 31 8.10 4.69 7.28
C GLY A 31 6.66 4.26 7.62
N SER A 32 6.00 4.97 8.53
CA SER A 32 4.65 4.61 8.98
C SER A 32 3.62 5.48 8.28
N ILE A 33 2.69 4.85 7.56
CA ILE A 33 1.72 5.51 6.68
C ILE A 33 0.32 5.13 7.15
N GLU A 34 -0.49 6.13 7.48
CA GLU A 34 -1.90 5.96 7.80
C GLU A 34 -2.76 6.70 6.77
N VAL A 35 -3.73 6.00 6.18
CA VAL A 35 -4.65 6.56 5.18
C VAL A 35 -6.08 6.38 5.65
N THR A 36 -6.82 7.48 5.74
CA THR A 36 -8.22 7.51 6.16
C THR A 36 -9.06 8.33 5.18
N GLY A 37 -10.39 8.16 5.19
CA GLY A 37 -11.31 8.96 4.37
C GLY A 37 -11.17 8.79 2.86
N GLY A 38 -10.41 7.79 2.39
CA GLY A 38 -10.17 7.50 0.98
C GLY A 38 -9.19 6.34 0.78
N PRO A 39 -8.93 5.95 -0.47
CA PRO A 39 -8.07 4.81 -0.79
C PRO A 39 -6.59 5.20 -0.81
N LEU A 40 -5.72 4.19 -0.72
CA LEU A 40 -4.32 4.30 -1.15
C LEU A 40 -4.19 3.81 -2.58
N VAL A 41 -3.54 4.59 -3.44
CA VAL A 41 -3.21 4.19 -4.82
C VAL A 41 -1.71 4.28 -5.01
N LEU A 42 -1.04 3.12 -5.11
CA LEU A 42 0.38 3.02 -5.41
C LEU A 42 0.55 2.85 -6.92
N MET A 43 0.97 3.91 -7.61
CA MET A 43 1.16 3.89 -9.07
C MET A 43 2.38 3.06 -9.48
N PRO A 44 2.48 2.61 -10.75
CA PRO A 44 3.56 1.73 -11.21
C PRO A 44 4.98 2.21 -10.91
N GLU A 45 5.22 3.52 -10.96
CA GLU A 45 6.49 4.17 -10.65
C GLU A 45 6.71 4.46 -9.15
N GLY A 46 5.67 4.27 -8.33
CA GLY A 46 5.72 4.55 -6.90
C GLY A 46 6.37 3.43 -6.11
N GLU A 47 7.04 3.81 -5.02
CA GLU A 47 7.69 2.90 -4.09
C GLU A 47 7.24 3.18 -2.67
N ILE A 48 6.94 2.10 -1.92
CA ILE A 48 6.59 2.18 -0.51
C ILE A 48 7.47 1.23 0.31
N VAL A 49 7.90 1.69 1.48
CA VAL A 49 8.63 0.90 2.49
C VAL A 49 8.05 1.18 3.87
N GLY A 50 7.77 0.16 4.68
CA GLY A 50 7.40 0.34 6.09
C GLY A 50 6.05 -0.27 6.49
N ASP A 51 5.33 0.45 7.35
CA ASP A 51 4.06 0.02 7.96
C ASP A 51 2.91 0.84 7.40
N ILE A 52 2.01 0.21 6.66
CA ILE A 52 0.96 0.87 5.88
C ILE A 52 -0.40 0.44 6.40
N ASN A 53 -1.15 1.39 6.95
CA ASN A 53 -2.49 1.18 7.48
C ASN A 53 -3.50 1.98 6.67
N VAL A 54 -4.43 1.30 6.00
CA VAL A 54 -5.43 1.91 5.13
C VAL A 54 -6.82 1.59 5.66
N LYS A 55 -7.56 2.59 6.14
CA LYS A 55 -8.95 2.45 6.61
C LYS A 55 -9.99 2.40 5.48
N GLY A 56 -9.57 2.01 4.29
CA GLY A 56 -10.38 1.92 3.08
C GLY A 56 -9.83 0.87 2.15
N GLU A 57 -9.87 1.13 0.85
CA GLU A 57 -9.33 0.26 -0.20
C GLU A 57 -7.87 0.62 -0.57
N ALA A 58 -7.12 -0.35 -1.08
CA ALA A 58 -5.78 -0.13 -1.63
C ALA A 58 -5.65 -0.69 -3.05
N TYR A 59 -5.11 0.12 -3.96
CA TYR A 59 -4.85 -0.25 -5.34
C TYR A 59 -3.35 -0.23 -5.58
N LEU A 60 -2.75 -1.41 -5.78
CA LEU A 60 -1.30 -1.59 -5.75
C LEU A 60 -0.78 -1.96 -7.15
N PHE A 61 -0.10 -1.02 -7.79
CA PHE A 61 0.52 -1.17 -9.11
C PHE A 61 2.05 -1.08 -9.08
N GLY A 62 2.62 -0.39 -8.09
CA GLY A 62 4.06 -0.13 -7.97
C GLY A 62 4.84 -1.19 -7.18
N THR A 63 5.86 -0.73 -6.48
CA THR A 63 6.76 -1.60 -5.71
C THR A 63 6.63 -1.36 -4.20
N ILE A 64 6.56 -2.44 -3.43
CA ILE A 64 6.65 -2.41 -1.96
C ILE A 64 7.90 -3.18 -1.57
N LEU A 65 8.84 -2.54 -0.88
CA LEU A 65 10.14 -3.14 -0.52
C LEU A 65 10.14 -3.59 0.95
N GLU A 66 11.09 -4.46 1.29
CA GLU A 66 11.41 -4.79 2.69
C GLU A 66 11.87 -3.54 3.46
N LYS A 67 11.60 -3.47 4.76
CA LYS A 67 12.09 -2.41 5.66
C LYS A 67 13.61 -2.51 5.86
N ALA A 68 14.07 -3.75 5.96
CA ALA A 68 15.46 -4.16 6.09
C ALA A 68 15.59 -5.59 5.56
N PRO A 69 16.80 -6.10 5.26
CA PRO A 69 16.97 -7.45 4.73
C PRO A 69 16.30 -8.53 5.60
N GLY A 70 15.28 -9.20 5.04
CA GLY A 70 14.49 -10.22 5.73
C GLY A 70 13.38 -9.68 6.64
N GLU A 71 13.20 -8.36 6.71
CA GLU A 71 12.13 -7.68 7.43
C GLU A 71 11.12 -7.09 6.44
N MET A 72 10.07 -7.86 6.17
CA MET A 72 8.99 -7.49 5.24
C MET A 72 8.27 -6.21 5.67
N SER A 73 7.84 -5.40 4.70
CA SER A 73 6.86 -4.34 4.96
C SER A 73 5.51 -4.93 5.39
N GLU A 74 4.71 -4.18 6.14
CA GLU A 74 3.38 -4.60 6.61
C GLU A 74 2.31 -3.73 5.97
N VAL A 75 1.37 -4.35 5.26
CA VAL A 75 0.26 -3.66 4.58
C VAL A 75 -1.04 -4.16 5.17
N ASP A 76 -1.68 -3.33 5.99
CA ASP A 76 -2.97 -3.57 6.62
C ASP A 76 -4.05 -2.71 5.93
N VAL A 77 -5.00 -3.36 5.27
CA VAL A 77 -6.09 -2.73 4.52
C VAL A 77 -7.42 -3.15 5.11
N ASN A 78 -8.28 -2.20 5.46
CA ASN A 78 -9.55 -2.51 6.10
C ASN A 78 -10.53 -3.21 5.16
N ASP A 79 -10.64 -2.70 3.93
CA ASP A 79 -11.63 -3.17 2.98
C ASP A 79 -10.98 -4.16 2.01
N ALA A 80 -10.84 -3.77 0.74
CA ALA A 80 -10.24 -4.61 -0.28
C ALA A 80 -8.86 -4.09 -0.73
N VAL A 81 -7.95 -5.01 -1.00
CA VAL A 81 -6.70 -4.74 -1.73
C VAL A 81 -6.79 -5.32 -3.14
N PHE A 82 -6.39 -4.52 -4.12
CA PHE A 82 -6.32 -4.89 -5.53
C PHE A 82 -4.84 -4.97 -5.94
N LEU A 83 -4.37 -6.18 -6.24
CA LEU A 83 -2.99 -6.47 -6.62
C LEU A 83 -2.90 -6.50 -8.15
N ALA A 84 -2.40 -5.43 -8.75
CA ALA A 84 -2.32 -5.33 -10.21
C ALA A 84 -1.18 -6.18 -10.78
N ASN A 85 -1.22 -6.43 -12.08
CA ASN A 85 -0.23 -7.22 -12.81
C ASN A 85 1.21 -6.70 -12.71
N SER A 86 1.39 -5.41 -12.45
CA SER A 86 2.69 -4.76 -12.30
C SER A 86 3.25 -4.77 -10.88
N LEU A 87 2.44 -5.19 -9.90
CA LEU A 87 2.84 -5.16 -8.49
C LEU A 87 4.05 -6.06 -8.23
N LYS A 88 5.02 -5.51 -7.50
CA LYS A 88 6.10 -6.27 -6.84
C LYS A 88 6.12 -5.91 -5.36
N ALA A 89 5.83 -6.85 -4.48
CA ALA A 89 5.74 -6.58 -3.06
C ALA A 89 6.55 -7.58 -2.24
N ASP A 90 7.58 -7.09 -1.54
CA ASP A 90 8.25 -7.79 -0.45
C ASP A 90 7.59 -7.35 0.87
N ALA A 91 6.37 -7.84 1.09
CA ALA A 91 5.49 -7.39 2.15
C ALA A 91 4.53 -8.47 2.62
N ASN A 92 4.16 -8.41 3.90
CA ASN A 92 3.00 -9.09 4.44
C ASN A 92 1.75 -8.23 4.20
N ILE A 93 0.71 -8.83 3.62
CA ILE A 93 -0.53 -8.15 3.25
C ILE A 93 -1.70 -8.76 4.01
N THR A 94 -2.35 -7.95 4.84
CA THR A 94 -3.59 -8.30 5.54
C THR A 94 -4.72 -7.40 5.05
N ALA A 95 -5.80 -8.00 4.54
CA ALA A 95 -6.94 -7.22 4.05
C ALA A 95 -8.30 -7.83 4.45
N GLY A 96 -9.39 -7.07 4.35
CA GLY A 96 -10.74 -7.64 4.41
C GLY A 96 -11.04 -8.57 3.22
N ALA A 97 -10.65 -8.14 2.02
CA ALA A 97 -10.73 -8.91 0.79
C ALA A 97 -9.49 -8.69 -0.08
N ILE A 98 -9.14 -9.67 -0.91
CA ILE A 98 -7.97 -9.63 -1.79
C ILE A 98 -8.40 -9.99 -3.20
N LYS A 99 -8.10 -9.12 -4.16
CA LYS A 99 -8.32 -9.33 -5.58
C LYS A 99 -6.98 -9.24 -6.28
N SER A 100 -6.55 -10.33 -6.90
CA SER A 100 -5.29 -10.39 -7.63
C SER A 100 -5.52 -10.48 -9.13
N TYR A 101 -4.67 -9.82 -9.89
CA TYR A 101 -4.60 -9.92 -11.34
C TYR A 101 -3.34 -10.72 -11.75
N GLU A 102 -3.39 -11.34 -12.92
CA GLU A 102 -2.28 -12.10 -13.48
C GLU A 102 -0.99 -11.26 -13.52
N GLY A 103 0.11 -11.79 -12.97
CA GLY A 103 1.42 -11.13 -12.97
C GLY A 103 1.80 -10.43 -11.67
N ALA A 104 0.86 -10.23 -10.73
CA ALA A 104 1.18 -9.67 -9.42
C ALA A 104 2.17 -10.58 -8.67
N LEU A 105 3.29 -10.01 -8.21
CA LEU A 105 4.32 -10.71 -7.43
C LEU A 105 4.29 -10.23 -5.99
N VAL A 106 4.07 -11.17 -5.06
CA VAL A 106 4.10 -10.91 -3.62
C VAL A 106 4.99 -11.95 -2.94
N ASN A 107 6.11 -11.50 -2.40
CA ASN A 107 6.98 -12.26 -1.52
C ASN A 107 6.65 -11.90 -0.07
N GLY A 108 5.82 -12.71 0.56
CA GLY A 108 5.38 -12.47 1.94
C GLY A 108 4.10 -13.22 2.27
N ARG A 109 3.58 -13.00 3.47
CA ARG A 109 2.32 -13.63 3.90
C ARG A 109 1.14 -12.82 3.39
N ILE A 110 0.15 -13.51 2.85
CA ILE A 110 -1.13 -12.92 2.46
C ILE A 110 -2.23 -13.50 3.35
N ARG A 111 -3.04 -12.64 3.97
CA ARG A 111 -4.15 -13.06 4.84
C ARG A 111 -5.38 -12.19 4.64
N THR A 112 -6.54 -12.83 4.64
CA THR A 112 -7.82 -12.13 4.78
C THR A 112 -8.31 -12.18 6.22
N VAL A 113 -8.92 -11.12 6.72
CA VAL A 113 -9.53 -11.07 8.06
C VAL A 113 -10.97 -10.58 7.98
N ARG A 114 -11.87 -11.18 8.77
CA ARG A 114 -13.22 -10.63 8.93
C ARG A 114 -13.15 -9.42 9.86
N ARG A 115 -13.42 -8.23 9.33
CA ARG A 115 -13.53 -7.00 10.12
C ARG A 115 -15.00 -6.67 10.31
N GLN A 116 -15.40 -6.42 11.55
CA GLN A 116 -16.74 -5.90 11.82
C GLN A 116 -16.79 -4.47 11.32
N ALA A 117 -17.84 -4.15 10.56
CA ALA A 117 -18.11 -2.82 10.02
C ALA A 117 -18.46 -1.82 11.13
#